data_AF-A0A433B4P4-F1
#
_entry.id   AF-A0A433B4P4-F1
#
_cell.length_a   1.000
_cell.length_b   1.000
_cell.length_c   1.000
_cell.angle_alpha   90.00
_cell.angle_beta   90.00
_cell.angle_gamma   90.00
#
_symmetry.space_group_name_H-M   'P 1'
#
loop_
_entity.id
_entity.type
_entity.pdbx_description
1 polymer ?
#
loop_
_entity_poly.entity_id
_entity_poly.type
_entity_poly.pdbx_seq_one_letter_code
_entity_poly.pdbx_strand_id
1 'polypeptide(L)'
;MTVLIHHPSSFPPVASKRAQKKQKSRQHRALDSHQHAELDLLMADSTGAGDGFDMREVLRREKLRGKKGKKARRAGEEEDDFEINVTDPRFEAVMDSHHFAIDPTNPQYKKTKAMERLQAERRKRQAEGGGQKRKVEVEVGFFFFFDRELAGRIAVLGYMPDIFLGHELDQLLLTLASKPFCHRPYRPRSKGHSRTPHYPFLSIR
;
A
#
# COMPACT_ATOMS: atom_id res chain seq x y z
N MET A 1 -75.05 -63.88 -14.31
CA MET A 1 -74.60 -62.47 -14.39
C MET A 1 -73.25 -62.36 -13.71
N THR A 2 -72.16 -62.37 -14.46
CA THR A 2 -70.80 -62.10 -13.93
C THR A 2 -70.34 -60.78 -14.53
N VAL A 3 -70.23 -59.76 -13.67
CA VAL A 3 -69.76 -58.42 -14.06
C VAL A 3 -68.22 -58.46 -14.01
N LEU A 4 -67.59 -58.40 -15.19
CA LEU A 4 -66.14 -58.19 -15.32
C LEU A 4 -65.80 -56.76 -14.88
N ILE A 5 -65.36 -56.61 -13.63
CA ILE A 5 -64.87 -55.33 -13.13
C ILE A 5 -63.41 -55.20 -13.59
N HIS A 6 -63.16 -54.42 -14.64
CA HIS A 6 -61.82 -53.97 -14.98
C HIS A 6 -61.34 -52.98 -13.90
N HIS A 7 -60.31 -53.37 -13.13
CA HIS A 7 -59.62 -52.48 -12.21
C HIS A 7 -58.48 -51.76 -12.95
N PRO A 8 -58.47 -50.41 -13.05
CA PRO A 8 -57.36 -49.69 -13.67
C PRO A 8 -56.21 -49.56 -12.67
N SER A 9 -55.34 -50.56 -12.59
CA SER A 9 -54.08 -50.47 -11.83
C SER A 9 -52.90 -50.19 -12.77
N SER A 10 -52.73 -48.94 -13.16
CA SER A 10 -51.47 -48.49 -13.75
C SER A 10 -51.02 -47.15 -13.14
N PHE A 11 -50.58 -47.20 -11.89
CA PHE A 11 -49.76 -46.12 -11.34
C PHE A 11 -48.35 -46.23 -11.95
N PRO A 12 -47.88 -45.23 -12.72
CA PRO A 12 -46.57 -45.30 -13.35
C PRO A 12 -45.49 -45.38 -12.26
N PRO A 13 -44.46 -46.23 -12.45
CA PRO A 13 -43.44 -46.46 -11.42
C PRO A 13 -42.74 -45.15 -11.08
N VAL A 14 -42.68 -44.80 -9.79
CA VAL A 14 -42.15 -43.52 -9.27
C VAL A 14 -40.70 -43.26 -9.71
N ALA A 15 -39.93 -44.30 -10.00
CA ALA A 15 -38.58 -44.23 -10.57
C ALA A 15 -38.53 -43.56 -11.96
N SER A 16 -39.55 -43.80 -12.81
CA SER A 16 -39.63 -43.22 -14.17
C SER A 16 -39.81 -41.69 -14.14
N LYS A 17 -40.63 -41.18 -13.21
CA LYS A 17 -40.87 -39.74 -13.03
C LYS A 17 -39.61 -38.99 -12.55
N ARG A 18 -38.82 -39.61 -11.65
CA ARG A 18 -37.56 -39.02 -11.15
C ARG A 18 -36.50 -38.93 -12.24
N ALA A 19 -36.37 -39.96 -13.09
CA ALA A 19 -35.45 -39.95 -14.23
C ALA A 19 -35.81 -38.85 -15.24
N GLN A 20 -37.09 -38.72 -15.59
CA GLN A 20 -37.58 -37.68 -16.50
C GLN A 20 -37.35 -36.25 -15.95
N LYS A 21 -37.55 -36.02 -14.64
CA LYS A 21 -37.28 -34.72 -14.00
C LYS A 21 -35.79 -34.35 -14.05
N LYS A 22 -34.89 -35.32 -13.83
CA LYS A 22 -33.43 -35.11 -13.92
C LYS A 22 -33.00 -34.77 -15.34
N GLN A 23 -33.57 -35.43 -16.34
CA GLN A 23 -33.28 -35.16 -17.75
C GLN A 23 -33.77 -33.77 -18.19
N LYS A 24 -35.00 -33.38 -17.82
CA LYS A 24 -35.50 -32.01 -18.04
C LYS A 24 -34.65 -30.94 -17.35
N SER A 25 -34.21 -31.18 -16.11
CA SER A 25 -33.30 -30.27 -15.40
C SER A 25 -31.95 -30.11 -16.10
N ARG A 26 -31.38 -31.18 -16.64
CA ARG A 26 -30.12 -31.11 -17.39
C ARG A 26 -30.28 -30.39 -18.73
N GLN A 27 -31.39 -30.64 -19.43
CA GLN A 27 -31.72 -29.94 -20.67
C GLN A 27 -31.95 -28.44 -20.42
N HIS A 28 -32.67 -28.08 -19.36
CA HIS A 28 -32.86 -26.68 -18.97
C HIS A 28 -31.51 -25.99 -18.70
N ARG A 29 -30.63 -26.60 -17.89
CA ARG A 29 -29.30 -26.05 -17.63
C ARG A 29 -28.44 -25.90 -18.89
N ALA A 30 -28.56 -26.85 -19.83
CA ALA A 30 -27.83 -26.79 -21.09
C ALA A 30 -28.36 -25.66 -21.99
N LEU A 31 -29.68 -25.48 -22.04
CA LEU A 31 -30.32 -24.37 -22.76
C LEU A 31 -29.96 -23.02 -22.13
N ASP A 32 -30.01 -22.91 -20.80
CA ASP A 32 -29.60 -21.69 -20.09
C ASP A 32 -28.13 -21.34 -20.39
N SER A 33 -27.24 -22.33 -20.38
CA SER A 33 -25.83 -22.11 -20.70
C SER A 33 -25.61 -21.69 -22.15
N HIS A 34 -26.39 -22.24 -23.08
CA HIS A 34 -26.31 -21.89 -24.50
C HIS A 34 -26.81 -20.45 -24.73
N GLN A 35 -27.96 -20.11 -24.14
CA GLN A 35 -28.53 -18.77 -24.22
C GLN A 35 -27.60 -17.72 -23.60
N HIS A 36 -26.94 -18.04 -22.48
CA HIS A 36 -25.95 -17.15 -21.89
C HIS A 36 -24.74 -16.95 -22.80
N ALA A 37 -24.22 -18.03 -23.41
CA ALA A 37 -23.08 -17.94 -24.33
C ALA A 37 -23.41 -17.15 -25.61
N GLU A 38 -24.62 -17.33 -26.17
CA GLU A 38 -25.10 -16.56 -27.33
C GLU A 38 -25.28 -15.07 -26.99
N LEU A 39 -25.82 -14.76 -25.80
CA LEU A 39 -25.94 -13.39 -25.32
C LEU A 39 -24.57 -12.74 -25.08
N ASP A 40 -23.63 -13.45 -24.48
CA ASP A 40 -22.26 -12.95 -24.28
C ASP A 40 -21.58 -12.62 -25.62
N LEU A 41 -21.77 -13.45 -26.65
CA LEU A 41 -21.26 -13.20 -28.00
C LEU A 41 -21.89 -11.95 -28.64
N LEU A 42 -23.21 -11.77 -28.52
CA LEU A 42 -23.92 -10.60 -29.04
C LEU A 42 -23.54 -9.30 -28.31
N MET A 43 -23.25 -9.38 -27.02
CA MET A 43 -22.81 -8.22 -26.23
C MET A 43 -21.35 -7.87 -26.49
N ALA A 44 -20.47 -8.85 -26.71
CA ALA A 44 -19.05 -8.62 -26.97
C ALA A 44 -18.74 -7.72 -28.18
N ASP A 45 -19.63 -7.69 -29.17
CA ASP A 45 -19.48 -6.89 -30.39
C ASP A 45 -20.01 -5.45 -30.25
N SER A 46 -20.90 -5.19 -29.28
CA SER A 46 -21.54 -3.88 -29.06
C SER A 46 -20.92 -3.07 -27.93
N THR A 47 -20.40 -3.74 -26.89
CA THR A 47 -19.55 -3.16 -25.88
C THR A 47 -18.15 -3.66 -26.16
N GLY A 48 -17.31 -2.86 -26.83
CA GLY A 48 -15.94 -3.24 -27.19
C GLY A 48 -15.28 -3.98 -26.02
N ALA A 49 -15.20 -5.30 -26.15
CA ALA A 49 -14.88 -6.24 -25.07
C ALA A 49 -13.37 -6.22 -24.80
N GLY A 50 -12.86 -5.07 -24.39
CA GLY A 50 -11.63 -5.00 -23.64
C GLY A 50 -11.95 -5.53 -22.25
N ASP A 51 -11.23 -6.56 -21.82
CA ASP A 51 -11.25 -7.05 -20.45
C ASP A 51 -11.15 -5.86 -19.49
N GLY A 52 -12.26 -5.57 -18.80
CA GLY A 52 -12.33 -4.45 -17.88
C GLY A 52 -11.24 -4.57 -16.82
N PHE A 53 -10.55 -3.48 -16.55
CA PHE A 53 -9.47 -3.45 -15.57
C PHE A 53 -9.97 -3.79 -14.15
N ASP A 54 -9.75 -5.03 -13.71
CA ASP A 54 -10.04 -5.45 -12.33
C ASP A 54 -8.82 -5.21 -11.43
N MET A 55 -8.92 -4.21 -10.56
CA MET A 55 -7.87 -3.91 -9.58
C MET A 55 -7.54 -5.08 -8.64
N ARG A 56 -8.49 -5.99 -8.39
CA ARG A 56 -8.24 -7.16 -7.54
C ARG A 56 -7.30 -8.15 -8.22
N GLU A 57 -7.41 -8.30 -9.54
CA GLU A 57 -6.56 -9.18 -10.33
C GLU A 57 -5.13 -8.64 -10.39
N VAL A 58 -4.95 -7.34 -10.64
CA VAL A 58 -3.64 -6.66 -10.60
C VAL A 58 -2.94 -6.88 -9.25
N LEU A 59 -3.66 -6.64 -8.14
CA LEU A 59 -3.10 -6.84 -6.80
C LEU A 59 -2.76 -8.31 -6.52
N ARG A 60 -3.54 -9.25 -7.06
CA ARG A 60 -3.25 -10.68 -6.92
C ARG A 60 -1.98 -11.04 -7.68
N ARG A 61 -1.83 -10.55 -8.90
CA ARG A 61 -0.65 -10.75 -9.76
C ARG A 61 0.62 -10.19 -9.12
N GLU A 62 0.59 -8.93 -8.67
CA GLU A 62 1.72 -8.28 -8.00
C GLU A 62 2.15 -9.02 -6.71
N LYS A 63 1.19 -9.45 -5.88
CA LYS A 63 1.48 -10.23 -4.66
C LYS A 63 2.09 -11.60 -4.95
N LEU A 64 1.79 -12.19 -6.11
CA LEU A 64 2.36 -13.47 -6.53
C LEU A 64 3.78 -13.30 -7.08
N ARG A 65 4.07 -12.20 -7.79
CA ARG A 65 5.42 -11.84 -8.25
C ARG A 65 6.42 -11.68 -7.10
N GLY A 66 5.98 -11.11 -5.98
CA GLY A 66 6.84 -10.94 -4.79
C GLY A 66 7.16 -12.25 -4.03
N LYS A 67 6.51 -13.38 -4.34
CA LYS A 67 6.72 -14.65 -3.64
C LYS A 67 7.69 -15.54 -4.42
N LYS A 68 8.79 -15.98 -3.80
CA LYS A 68 9.73 -16.93 -4.42
C LYS A 68 9.14 -18.35 -4.45
N GLY A 69 9.32 -19.10 -5.55
CA GLY A 69 8.99 -20.53 -5.66
C GLY A 69 8.07 -20.91 -6.83
N LYS A 70 7.60 -22.18 -6.86
CA LYS A 70 6.75 -22.74 -7.94
C LYS A 70 5.46 -21.94 -8.21
N LYS A 71 4.97 -21.18 -7.22
CA LYS A 71 3.77 -20.33 -7.34
C LYS A 71 4.01 -19.05 -8.15
N ALA A 72 5.26 -18.58 -8.25
CA ALA A 72 5.66 -17.46 -9.12
C ALA A 72 5.64 -17.86 -10.60
N ARG A 73 6.04 -19.10 -10.91
CA ARG A 73 6.06 -19.63 -12.29
C ARG A 73 4.68 -19.81 -12.91
N ARG A 74 3.60 -19.80 -12.11
CA ARG A 74 2.21 -19.84 -12.59
C ARG A 74 1.62 -18.45 -12.86
N ALA A 75 2.33 -17.37 -12.52
CA ALA A 75 1.94 -16.00 -12.85
C ALA A 75 2.47 -15.62 -14.24
N GLY A 76 2.32 -16.53 -15.22
CA GLY A 76 2.81 -16.34 -16.57
C GLY A 76 2.11 -15.20 -17.31
N GLU A 77 2.95 -14.41 -17.98
CA GLU A 77 2.78 -13.83 -19.33
C GLU A 77 2.09 -12.48 -19.56
N GLU A 78 1.67 -11.76 -18.53
CA GLU A 78 1.45 -10.31 -18.67
C GLU A 78 2.50 -9.56 -17.84
N GLU A 79 3.63 -9.25 -18.49
CA GLU A 79 4.59 -8.27 -17.97
C GLU A 79 3.89 -6.91 -17.93
N ASP A 80 3.56 -6.44 -16.72
CA ASP A 80 3.10 -5.05 -16.52
C ASP A 80 4.27 -4.08 -16.77
N ASP A 81 4.33 -3.56 -17.99
CA ASP A 81 5.30 -2.55 -18.44
C ASP A 81 4.93 -1.12 -18.00
N PHE A 82 3.86 -0.96 -17.22
CA PHE A 82 3.43 0.35 -16.75
C PHE A 82 4.40 0.95 -15.72
N GLU A 83 4.95 2.12 -16.06
CA GLU A 83 5.81 2.91 -15.19
C GLU A 83 5.28 4.33 -15.04
N ILE A 84 5.19 4.83 -13.80
CA ILE A 84 4.72 6.19 -13.52
C ILE A 84 5.87 7.18 -13.59
N ASN A 85 5.67 8.26 -14.33
CA ASN A 85 6.58 9.41 -14.36
C ASN A 85 6.42 10.26 -13.09
N VAL A 86 7.34 10.06 -12.15
CA VAL A 86 7.29 10.68 -10.82
C VAL A 86 7.69 12.17 -10.82
N THR A 87 8.25 12.64 -11.93
CA THR A 87 8.64 14.04 -12.17
C THR A 87 7.56 14.86 -12.85
N ASP A 88 6.39 14.27 -13.15
CA ASP A 88 5.29 14.99 -13.80
C ASP A 88 4.70 16.04 -12.82
N PRO A 89 4.49 17.30 -13.27
CA PRO A 89 3.98 18.38 -12.42
C PRO A 89 2.61 18.06 -11.80
N ARG A 90 1.82 17.18 -12.43
CA ARG A 90 0.51 16.74 -11.89
C ARG A 90 0.64 16.00 -10.56
N PHE A 91 1.80 15.40 -10.27
CA PHE A 91 2.05 14.70 -9.01
C PHE A 91 2.74 15.56 -7.94
N GLU A 92 3.11 16.80 -8.24
CA GLU A 92 3.80 17.68 -7.29
C GLU A 92 3.01 17.88 -6.00
N ALA A 93 1.71 18.13 -6.11
CA ALA A 93 0.83 18.32 -4.96
C ALA A 93 0.83 17.09 -4.02
N VAL A 94 0.93 15.88 -4.57
CA VAL A 94 0.96 14.63 -3.78
C VAL A 94 2.28 14.45 -3.03
N MET A 95 3.37 15.03 -3.54
CA MET A 95 4.69 14.94 -2.90
C MET A 95 4.88 16.00 -1.84
N ASP A 96 4.54 17.24 -2.18
CA ASP A 96 4.87 18.42 -1.39
C ASP A 96 3.81 18.70 -0.30
N SER A 97 2.52 18.50 -0.60
CA SER A 97 1.44 18.79 0.36
C SER A 97 1.17 17.63 1.32
N HIS A 98 0.85 17.96 2.57
CA HIS A 98 0.34 16.99 3.54
C HIS A 98 -1.10 16.56 3.23
N HIS A 99 -1.93 17.44 2.65
CA HIS A 99 -3.35 17.14 2.38
C HIS A 99 -3.56 15.99 1.40
N PHE A 100 -2.61 15.80 0.48
CA PHE A 100 -2.63 14.74 -0.51
C PHE A 100 -1.65 13.59 -0.17
N ALA A 101 -1.19 13.53 1.09
CA ALA A 101 -0.25 12.51 1.55
C ALA A 101 -0.85 11.11 1.48
N ILE A 102 -0.17 10.20 0.78
CA ILE A 102 -0.60 8.80 0.68
C ILE A 102 -0.19 8.02 1.94
N ASP A 103 -1.16 7.76 2.82
CA ASP A 103 -0.94 7.07 4.08
C ASP A 103 -1.06 5.53 3.94
N PRO A 104 0.01 4.74 4.22
CA PRO A 104 -0.04 3.28 4.23
C PRO A 104 -0.99 2.67 5.26
N THR A 105 -1.43 3.43 6.27
CA THR A 105 -2.33 2.96 7.33
C THR A 105 -3.80 3.03 6.93
N ASN A 106 -4.14 3.79 5.88
CA ASN A 106 -5.51 3.90 5.39
C ASN A 106 -5.94 2.59 4.68
N PRO A 107 -7.11 1.99 5.01
CA PRO A 107 -7.59 0.76 4.36
C PRO A 107 -7.82 0.89 2.85
N GLN A 108 -8.02 2.10 2.33
CA GLN A 108 -8.13 2.36 0.90
C GLN A 108 -6.79 2.25 0.17
N TYR A 109 -5.67 2.27 0.88
CA TYR A 109 -4.34 2.16 0.29
C TYR A 109 -4.14 0.81 -0.40
N LYS A 110 -3.86 0.85 -1.71
CA LYS A 110 -3.51 -0.32 -2.52
C LYS A 110 -2.00 -0.30 -2.79
N LYS A 111 -1.32 -1.35 -2.34
CA LYS A 111 0.12 -1.56 -2.54
C LYS A 111 0.40 -2.03 -3.97
N THR A 112 0.33 -1.11 -4.92
CA THR A 112 0.73 -1.36 -6.31
C THR A 112 2.17 -0.89 -6.57
N LYS A 113 2.83 -1.44 -7.59
CA LYS A 113 4.20 -1.06 -7.99
C LYS A 113 4.33 0.46 -8.20
N ALA A 114 3.35 1.03 -8.89
CA ALA A 114 3.18 2.47 -9.11
C ALA A 114 3.13 3.27 -7.80
N MET A 115 2.31 2.81 -6.84
CA MET A 115 2.12 3.49 -5.56
C MET A 115 3.39 3.45 -4.68
N GLU A 116 4.09 2.31 -4.70
CA GLU A 116 5.36 2.15 -4.01
C GLU A 116 6.45 3.05 -4.58
N ARG A 117 6.51 3.22 -5.91
CA ARG A 117 7.44 4.15 -6.58
C ARG A 117 7.21 5.59 -6.14
N LEU A 118 5.94 6.03 -6.10
CA LEU A 118 5.59 7.39 -5.68
C LEU A 118 6.00 7.66 -4.21
N GLN A 119 5.72 6.71 -3.32
CA GLN A 119 6.10 6.79 -1.91
C GLN A 119 7.61 6.76 -1.71
N ALA A 120 8.34 5.95 -2.48
CA ALA A 120 9.79 5.87 -2.42
C ALA A 120 10.44 7.19 -2.83
N GLU A 121 9.98 7.81 -3.90
CA GLU A 121 10.47 9.13 -4.32
C GLU A 121 10.16 10.20 -3.29
N ARG A 122 8.96 10.21 -2.71
CA ARG A 122 8.64 11.16 -1.63
C ARG A 122 9.57 11.01 -0.43
N ARG A 123 9.86 9.77 -0.01
CA ARG A 123 10.82 9.50 1.08
C ARG A 123 12.22 9.98 0.72
N LYS A 124 12.64 9.78 -0.53
CA LYS A 124 13.92 10.27 -1.04
C LYS A 124 13.99 11.81 -0.98
N ARG A 125 12.98 12.50 -1.49
CA ARG A 125 12.87 13.97 -1.41
C ARG A 125 12.84 14.49 0.02
N GLN A 126 12.24 13.76 0.96
CA GLN A 126 12.26 14.14 2.39
C GLN A 126 13.63 13.92 3.02
N ALA A 127 14.33 12.85 2.67
CA ALA A 127 15.69 12.57 3.14
C ALA A 127 16.69 13.62 2.60
N GLU A 128 16.53 14.05 1.35
CA GLU A 128 17.36 15.07 0.70
C GLU A 128 16.93 16.51 1.06
N GLY A 129 15.63 16.74 1.24
CA GLY A 129 15.00 18.05 1.41
C GLY A 129 14.92 18.57 2.84
N GLY A 130 15.40 17.83 3.84
CA GLY A 130 15.57 18.32 5.22
C GLY A 130 16.44 19.59 5.34
N GLY A 131 17.11 20.03 4.26
CA GLY A 131 17.91 21.25 4.17
C GLY A 131 17.35 22.39 3.31
N GLN A 132 16.24 22.23 2.57
CA GLN A 132 15.72 23.29 1.69
C GLN A 132 14.27 23.64 2.03
N LYS A 133 14.12 24.55 2.99
CA LYS A 133 12.93 25.39 3.12
C LYS A 133 12.82 26.22 1.83
N ARG A 134 12.02 25.78 0.86
CA ARG A 134 11.65 26.65 -0.27
C ARG A 134 10.93 27.84 0.34
N LYS A 135 11.52 29.04 0.22
CA LYS A 135 10.83 30.31 0.44
C LYS A 135 9.68 30.34 -0.58
N VAL A 136 8.49 29.91 -0.17
CA VAL A 136 7.28 30.40 -0.80
C VAL A 136 7.13 31.81 -0.25
N GLU A 137 7.73 32.77 -0.95
CA GLU A 137 7.51 34.18 -0.71
C GLU A 137 6.08 34.47 -1.15
N VAL A 138 5.14 34.18 -0.25
CA VAL A 138 3.84 34.83 -0.27
C VAL A 138 4.15 36.25 0.19
N GLU A 139 4.21 37.19 -0.74
CA GLU A 139 4.14 38.61 -0.41
C GLU A 139 2.82 38.86 0.33
N VAL A 140 2.87 38.73 1.64
CA VAL A 140 2.01 39.49 2.54
C VAL A 140 2.95 40.29 3.43
N GLY A 141 2.91 41.59 3.20
CA GLY A 141 3.92 42.55 3.63
C GLY A 141 4.27 42.49 5.11
N PHE A 142 5.56 42.76 5.35
CA PHE A 142 5.98 43.89 6.18
C PHE A 142 5.30 43.99 7.54
N PHE A 143 5.84 43.31 8.56
CA PHE A 143 6.09 43.90 9.88
C PHE A 143 6.91 42.94 10.75
N PHE A 144 8.24 42.91 10.57
CA PHE A 144 9.14 42.38 11.60
C PHE A 144 9.81 43.57 12.29
N PHE A 145 9.22 43.90 13.44
CA PHE A 145 9.74 44.78 14.48
C PHE A 145 11.00 44.15 15.07
N PHE A 146 12.19 44.61 14.66
CA PHE A 146 13.43 44.35 15.39
C PHE A 146 14.39 45.52 15.25
N ASP A 147 14.68 46.13 16.40
CA ASP A 147 15.42 47.37 16.63
C ASP A 147 16.73 47.48 15.84
N ARG A 148 16.82 48.58 15.08
CA ARG A 148 18.02 49.10 14.43
C ARG A 148 18.56 50.24 15.29
N GLU A 149 19.13 49.93 16.43
CA GLU A 149 19.81 50.94 17.25
C GLU A 149 20.98 50.32 18.04
N LEU A 150 22.15 50.27 17.42
CA LEU A 150 23.45 50.49 18.08
C LEU A 150 24.52 50.67 16.99
N ALA A 151 24.54 51.90 16.47
CA ALA A 151 25.63 52.41 15.68
C ALA A 151 26.87 52.68 16.57
N GLY A 152 28.03 52.28 16.07
CA GLY A 152 29.29 53.02 16.16
C GLY A 152 29.93 53.18 17.54
N ARG A 153 31.01 52.44 17.79
CA ARG A 153 32.18 52.92 18.54
C ARG A 153 33.37 51.95 18.52
N ILE A 154 34.54 52.53 18.19
CA ILE A 154 35.91 52.05 18.39
C ILE A 154 36.52 51.27 17.21
N ALA A 155 37.03 52.05 16.26
CA ALA A 155 38.16 51.68 15.41
C ALA A 155 39.16 52.84 15.46
N VAL A 156 40.14 52.81 16.38
CA VAL A 156 41.44 53.51 16.28
C VAL A 156 42.43 52.81 17.23
N LEU A 157 43.69 52.68 16.80
CA LEU A 157 44.88 52.08 17.43
C LEU A 157 45.00 50.56 17.16
N GLY A 158 45.99 50.03 16.44
CA GLY A 158 47.21 50.58 15.87
C GLY A 158 48.18 49.41 15.63
N TYR A 159 48.55 49.21 14.37
CA TYR A 159 49.85 48.74 13.84
C TYR A 159 50.85 47.90 14.69
N MET A 160 51.11 46.65 14.21
CA MET A 160 52.40 45.87 14.12
C MET A 160 53.06 45.25 15.38
N PRO A 161 53.95 44.22 15.26
CA PRO A 161 54.22 43.23 14.19
C PRO A 161 54.33 41.75 14.67
N ASP A 162 54.62 40.86 13.71
CA ASP A 162 54.83 39.41 13.78
C ASP A 162 55.95 38.88 14.72
N ILE A 163 55.95 37.54 14.82
CA ILE A 163 57.02 36.58 15.21
C ILE A 163 57.01 36.17 16.71
N PHE A 164 56.67 34.90 16.99
CA PHE A 164 57.54 33.93 17.68
C PHE A 164 56.86 32.56 17.92
N LEU A 165 57.53 31.51 17.40
CA LEU A 165 57.63 30.13 17.86
C LEU A 165 56.44 29.15 17.89
N GLY A 166 56.72 27.96 17.35
CA GLY A 166 55.95 26.73 17.54
C GLY A 166 56.26 26.00 18.85
N HIS A 167 55.77 24.74 18.93
CA HIS A 167 55.46 23.92 20.12
C HIS A 167 54.16 24.39 20.81
N GLU A 168 53.07 23.64 20.94
CA GLU A 168 52.92 22.22 21.27
C GLU A 168 51.59 21.68 20.69
N LEU A 169 51.67 20.80 19.68
CA LEU A 169 50.56 19.96 19.23
C LEU A 169 50.68 18.53 19.79
N ASP A 170 50.94 18.34 21.08
CA ASP A 170 51.10 16.98 21.64
C ASP A 170 50.47 16.72 23.02
N GLN A 171 49.80 17.67 23.68
CA GLN A 171 49.32 17.44 25.06
C GLN A 171 47.80 17.33 25.30
N LEU A 172 46.91 17.45 24.30
CA LEU A 172 45.46 17.32 24.53
C LEU A 172 44.72 16.31 23.64
N LEU A 173 45.44 15.42 22.96
CA LEU A 173 44.86 14.29 22.22
C LEU A 173 44.83 12.98 23.04
N LEU A 174 45.36 12.98 24.27
CA LEU A 174 45.39 11.80 25.17
C LEU A 174 44.43 11.86 26.37
N THR A 175 43.51 12.84 26.42
CA THR A 175 42.55 13.01 27.55
C THR A 175 41.09 12.83 27.17
N LEU A 176 40.80 12.16 26.05
CA LEU A 176 39.42 11.83 25.61
C LEU A 176 39.21 10.33 25.33
N ALA A 177 40.23 9.50 25.54
CA ALA A 177 40.21 8.07 25.22
C ALA A 177 39.97 7.13 26.44
N SER A 178 39.46 7.63 27.57
CA SER A 178 39.23 6.81 28.76
C SER A 178 37.80 6.84 29.34
N LYS A 179 36.81 7.37 28.61
CA LYS A 179 35.41 7.18 29.02
C LYS A 179 34.98 5.75 28.68
N PRO A 180 34.75 4.85 29.65
CA PRO A 180 34.18 3.55 29.35
C PRO A 180 32.79 3.79 28.77
N PHE A 181 32.63 3.44 27.49
CA PHE A 181 31.33 3.38 26.85
C PHE A 181 30.56 2.25 27.54
N CYS A 182 29.76 2.60 28.55
CA CYS A 182 28.86 1.67 29.22
C CYS A 182 27.82 1.20 28.21
N HIS A 183 28.10 0.11 27.48
CA HIS A 183 27.11 -0.61 26.71
C HIS A 183 26.07 -1.16 27.69
N ARG A 184 24.93 -0.48 27.79
CA ARG A 184 23.74 -1.03 28.43
C ARG A 184 23.23 -2.14 27.51
N PRO A 185 23.33 -3.44 27.88
CA PRO A 185 22.85 -4.49 27.02
C PRO A 185 21.33 -4.37 26.88
N TYR A 186 20.85 -4.45 25.64
CA TYR A 186 19.42 -4.52 25.34
C TYR A 186 18.84 -5.77 26.01
N ARG A 187 17.96 -5.59 27.01
CA ARG A 187 17.26 -6.69 27.68
C ARG A 187 16.06 -7.07 26.80
N PRO A 188 16.01 -8.25 26.16
CA PRO A 188 14.87 -8.64 25.36
C PRO A 188 13.64 -8.77 26.25
N ARG A 189 12.54 -8.14 25.82
CA ARG A 189 11.23 -8.22 26.47
C ARG A 189 10.81 -9.68 26.52
N SER A 190 10.75 -10.27 27.72
CA SER A 190 10.29 -11.64 27.90
C SER A 190 8.88 -11.77 27.30
N LYS A 191 8.65 -12.87 26.56
CA LYS A 191 7.32 -13.22 26.07
C LYS A 191 6.42 -13.43 27.28
N GLY A 192 5.62 -12.40 27.59
CA GLY A 192 4.53 -12.51 28.55
C GLY A 192 3.62 -13.63 28.09
N HIS A 193 3.38 -14.58 28.99
CA HIS A 193 2.40 -15.64 28.80
C HIS A 193 1.05 -15.02 28.40
N SER A 194 0.38 -15.66 27.45
CA SER A 194 -1.00 -15.33 27.06
C SER A 194 -1.92 -15.43 28.27
N ARG A 195 -2.15 -14.31 28.96
CA ARG A 195 -3.34 -14.16 29.79
C ARG A 195 -4.49 -13.90 28.84
N THR A 196 -5.23 -14.95 28.51
CA THR A 196 -6.54 -14.82 27.87
C THR A 196 -7.42 -13.97 28.79
N PRO A 197 -8.07 -12.90 28.30
CA PRO A 197 -9.08 -12.22 29.10
C PRO A 197 -10.26 -13.17 29.26
N HIS A 198 -10.52 -13.60 30.49
CA HIS A 198 -11.71 -14.36 30.85
C HIS A 198 -12.89 -13.39 30.94
N TYR A 199 -13.69 -13.32 29.88
CA TYR A 199 -14.96 -12.58 29.90
C TYR A 199 -16.00 -13.40 30.67
N PRO A 200 -16.63 -12.86 31.73
CA PRO A 200 -17.78 -13.51 32.32
C PRO A 200 -18.93 -13.44 31.31
N PHE A 201 -19.41 -14.61 30.88
CA PHE A 201 -20.66 -14.76 30.14
C PHE A 201 -21.81 -14.21 30.99
N LEU A 202 -22.35 -13.05 30.63
CA LEU A 202 -23.71 -12.68 31.02
C LEU A 202 -24.67 -13.49 30.15
N SER A 203 -25.16 -14.60 30.70
CA SER A 203 -26.34 -15.28 30.20
C SER A 203 -27.55 -14.39 30.50
N ILE A 204 -28.07 -13.70 29.49
CA ILE A 204 -29.38 -13.07 29.56
C ILE A 204 -30.40 -14.20 29.31
N ARG A 205 -31.24 -14.44 30.31
CA ARG A 205 -32.52 -15.17 30.21
C ARG A 205 -33.60 -14.18 29.83
#